data_AF-A0A2K3JZL4-F1
#
_entry.id   AF-A0A2K3JZL4-F1
#
_cell.length_a   1.000
_cell.length_b   1.000
_cell.length_c   1.000
_cell.angle_alpha   90.00
_cell.angle_beta   90.00
_cell.angle_gamma   90.00
#
_symmetry.space_group_name_H-M   'P 1'
#
loop_
_entity.id
_entity.type
_entity.pdbx_description
1 polymer ?
#
loop_
_entity_poly.entity_id
_entity_poly.type
_entity_poly.pdbx_seq_one_letter_code
_entity_poly.pdbx_strand_id
1 'polypeptide(L)'
;MELNKKAIMKLALLLFLLGFTATVEARFDRASFITQVLSNGDTTYDLKSTTTACCNNCLCTKSIPPQCQCTDLGKTCHSACKTCMCTRSFPPQCRCLDVNDFCYDKCGY
;
A
#
# COMPACT_ATOMS: atom_id res chain seq x y z
N MET A 1 -55.48 3.58 -28.13
CA MET A 1 -54.34 4.48 -28.42
C MET A 1 -53.43 3.74 -29.38
N GLU A 2 -53.51 4.01 -30.68
CA GLU A 2 -52.58 3.42 -31.65
C GLU A 2 -51.25 4.16 -31.54
N LEU A 3 -50.27 3.58 -30.85
CA LEU A 3 -48.91 4.11 -30.92
C LEU A 3 -48.39 3.91 -32.35
N ASN A 4 -47.92 5.00 -32.96
CA ASN A 4 -47.31 4.97 -34.28
C ASN A 4 -46.17 3.94 -34.29
N LYS A 5 -46.16 2.99 -35.24
CA LYS A 5 -45.14 1.93 -35.31
C LYS A 5 -43.71 2.48 -35.25
N LYS A 6 -43.47 3.68 -35.80
CA LYS A 6 -42.18 4.38 -35.70
C LYS A 6 -41.85 4.81 -34.26
N ALA A 7 -42.85 5.27 -33.51
CA ALA A 7 -42.70 5.63 -32.11
C ALA A 7 -42.44 4.39 -31.22
N ILE A 8 -43.11 3.26 -31.51
CA ILE A 8 -42.86 1.99 -30.81
C ILE A 8 -41.43 1.50 -31.08
N MET A 9 -40.97 1.55 -32.33
CA MET A 9 -39.60 1.14 -32.67
C MET A 9 -38.55 2.02 -31.99
N LYS A 10 -38.77 3.33 -31.92
CA LYS A 10 -37.88 4.26 -31.20
C LYS A 10 -37.89 4.02 -29.69
N LEU A 11 -39.05 3.74 -29.11
CA LEU A 11 -39.18 3.42 -27.69
C LEU A 11 -38.49 2.10 -27.35
N ALA A 12 -38.67 1.07 -28.17
CA ALA A 12 -37.98 -0.22 -28.02
C ALA A 12 -36.46 -0.07 -28.15
N LEU A 13 -35.97 0.74 -29.09
CA LEU A 13 -34.55 1.01 -29.26
C LEU A 13 -33.96 1.76 -28.05
N LEU A 14 -34.68 2.75 -27.51
CA LEU A 14 -34.25 3.47 -26.31
C LEU A 14 -34.20 2.55 -25.08
N LEU A 15 -35.21 1.68 -24.90
CA LEU A 15 -35.22 0.70 -23.81
C LEU A 15 -34.10 -0.34 -23.95
N PHE A 16 -33.78 -0.75 -25.18
CA PHE A 16 -32.67 -1.68 -25.43
C PHE A 16 -31.32 -1.05 -25.08
N LEU A 17 -31.09 0.22 -25.43
CA LEU A 17 -29.84 0.94 -25.11
C LEU A 17 -29.65 1.18 -23.60
N LEU A 18 -30.75 1.36 -22.86
CA LEU A 18 -30.72 1.49 -21.39
C LEU A 18 -30.44 0.17 -20.67
N GLY A 19 -30.51 -0.97 -21.35
CA GLY A 19 -30.29 -2.31 -20.79
C GLY A 19 -28.84 -2.82 -20.82
N PHE A 20 -27.90 -2.11 -21.46
CA PHE A 20 -26.49 -2.55 -21.59
C PHE A 20 -25.51 -1.72 -20.75
N THR A 21 -25.84 -1.42 -19.50
CA THR A 21 -24.80 -1.07 -18.51
C THR A 21 -24.24 -2.35 -17.89
N ALA A 22 -23.59 -3.18 -18.70
CA ALA A 22 -22.71 -4.20 -18.15
C ALA A 22 -21.52 -3.46 -17.51
N THR A 23 -21.60 -3.18 -16.21
CA THR A 23 -20.43 -2.87 -15.42
C THR A 23 -19.58 -4.14 -15.45
N VAL A 24 -18.65 -4.22 -16.39
CA VAL A 24 -17.54 -5.16 -16.29
C VAL A 24 -16.70 -4.65 -15.15
N GLU A 25 -17.08 -5.03 -13.93
CA GLU A 25 -16.22 -4.96 -12.77
C GLU A 25 -15.13 -5.99 -13.02
N ALA A 26 -14.12 -5.61 -13.81
CA ALA A 26 -12.85 -6.29 -13.83
C ALA A 26 -12.26 -6.08 -12.44
N ARG A 27 -12.72 -6.88 -11.48
CA ARG A 27 -12.22 -6.93 -10.12
C ARG A 27 -10.82 -7.51 -10.24
N PHE A 28 -9.87 -6.62 -10.52
CA PHE A 28 -8.46 -6.94 -10.57
C PHE A 28 -8.02 -7.11 -9.12
N ASP A 29 -8.27 -8.31 -8.57
CA ASP A 29 -7.83 -8.66 -7.24
C ASP A 29 -6.31 -8.85 -7.30
N ARG A 30 -5.60 -7.75 -7.02
CA ARG A 30 -4.14 -7.68 -7.02
C ARG A 30 -3.51 -8.80 -6.16
N ALA A 31 -4.22 -9.27 -5.14
CA ALA A 31 -3.77 -10.38 -4.31
C ALA A 31 -3.68 -11.70 -5.10
N SER A 32 -4.62 -11.95 -6.02
CA SER A 32 -4.67 -13.21 -6.79
C SER A 32 -3.52 -13.37 -7.78
N PHE A 33 -3.08 -12.28 -8.43
CA PHE A 33 -1.89 -12.29 -9.30
C PHE A 33 -0.61 -12.53 -8.49
N ILE A 34 -0.51 -11.94 -7.30
CA ILE A 34 0.65 -12.12 -6.42
C ILE A 34 0.79 -13.59 -6.00
N THR A 35 -0.31 -14.29 -5.68
CA THR A 35 -0.24 -15.69 -5.24
C THR A 35 0.21 -16.66 -6.35
N GLN A 36 -0.17 -16.42 -7.61
CA GLN A 36 0.24 -17.28 -8.72
C GLN A 36 1.71 -17.07 -9.15
N VAL A 37 2.25 -15.86 -9.01
CA VAL A 37 3.66 -15.57 -9.35
C VAL A 37 4.63 -16.07 -8.28
N LEU A 38 4.25 -16.03 -7.00
CA LEU A 38 5.15 -16.32 -5.87
C LEU A 38 5.30 -17.80 -5.50
N SER A 39 4.64 -18.73 -6.21
CA SER A 39 4.67 -20.15 -5.83
C SER A 39 5.98 -20.87 -6.18
N ASN A 40 6.96 -20.22 -6.83
CA ASN A 40 8.24 -20.84 -7.14
C ASN A 40 9.43 -19.91 -6.88
N GLY A 41 10.19 -20.22 -5.82
CA GLY A 41 11.61 -19.89 -5.76
C GLY A 41 11.96 -18.64 -4.95
N ASP A 42 12.47 -18.89 -3.75
CA ASP A 42 13.65 -18.25 -3.16
C ASP A 42 14.21 -17.06 -3.95
N THR A 43 13.63 -15.87 -3.74
CA THR A 43 14.23 -14.61 -4.11
C THR A 43 13.77 -13.56 -3.11
N THR A 44 14.72 -12.98 -2.39
CA THR A 44 14.52 -11.75 -1.62
C THR A 44 14.22 -10.64 -2.64
N TYR A 45 12.96 -10.50 -3.05
CA TYR A 45 12.56 -9.32 -3.79
C TYR A 45 12.51 -8.17 -2.78
N ASP A 46 13.52 -7.31 -2.84
CA ASP A 46 13.43 -5.96 -2.32
C ASP A 46 12.23 -5.32 -3.02
N LEU A 47 11.07 -5.38 -2.36
CA LEU A 47 9.92 -4.56 -2.66
C LEU A 47 10.36 -3.14 -2.34
N LYS A 48 11.16 -2.53 -3.24
CA LYS A 48 11.80 -1.24 -3.05
C LYS A 48 10.73 -0.26 -2.60
N SER A 49 10.74 0.02 -1.31
CA SER A 49 9.69 0.83 -0.72
C SER A 49 9.83 2.22 -1.34
N THR A 50 8.77 2.72 -1.97
CA THR A 50 8.74 4.11 -2.46
C THR A 50 8.74 5.12 -1.32
N THR A 51 8.82 4.66 -0.08
CA THR A 51 9.00 5.52 1.09
C THR A 51 10.43 6.04 1.15
N THR A 52 10.60 7.36 1.22
CA THR A 52 11.88 8.01 1.56
C THR A 52 12.37 7.68 2.98
N ALA A 53 11.59 6.95 3.76
CA ALA A 53 11.97 6.48 5.08
C ALA A 53 12.86 5.24 4.96
N CYS A 54 13.97 5.25 5.70
CA CYS A 54 14.94 4.18 5.77
C CYS A 54 15.32 3.92 7.24
N CYS A 55 15.87 2.74 7.52
CA CYS A 55 16.37 2.35 8.83
C CYS A 55 17.58 1.41 8.71
N ASN A 56 18.72 1.81 9.23
CA ASN A 56 19.92 0.99 9.30
C ASN A 56 19.84 -0.05 10.42
N ASN A 57 19.34 0.32 11.61
CA ASN A 57 19.26 -0.57 12.76
C ASN A 57 17.79 -0.81 13.10
N CYS A 58 17.25 -1.94 12.65
CA CYS A 58 15.90 -2.38 12.98
C CYS A 58 15.96 -3.59 13.90
N LEU A 59 15.30 -3.51 15.06
CA LEU A 59 15.22 -4.59 16.03
C LEU A 59 13.78 -5.11 16.12
N CYS A 60 13.61 -6.43 16.01
CA CYS A 60 12.30 -7.07 16.07
C CYS A 60 12.22 -8.12 17.19
N THR A 61 11.06 -8.24 17.81
CA THR A 61 10.72 -9.40 18.64
C THR A 61 10.56 -10.65 17.78
N LYS A 62 10.69 -11.83 18.40
CA LYS A 62 10.43 -13.13 17.74
C LYS A 62 8.96 -13.59 17.84
N SER A 63 8.03 -12.65 18.03
CA SER A 63 6.58 -12.92 18.08
C SER A 63 5.98 -12.97 16.67
N ILE A 64 4.71 -13.39 16.56
CA ILE A 64 3.93 -13.34 15.33
C ILE A 64 2.63 -12.56 15.61
N PRO A 65 2.42 -11.36 15.03
CA PRO A 65 3.36 -10.62 14.18
C PRO A 65 4.61 -10.15 14.97
N PRO A 66 5.74 -9.91 14.27
CA PRO A 66 6.91 -9.32 14.90
C PRO A 66 6.58 -7.89 15.33
N GLN A 67 7.21 -7.43 16.41
CA GLN A 67 7.17 -6.02 16.81
C GLN A 67 8.57 -5.45 16.56
N CYS A 68 8.68 -4.62 15.54
CA CYS A 68 9.91 -4.06 15.01
C CYS A 68 9.99 -2.56 15.30
N GLN A 69 11.17 -2.09 15.72
CA GLN A 69 11.45 -0.68 15.98
C GLN A 69 12.78 -0.28 15.35
N CYS A 70 12.81 0.91 14.74
CA CYS A 70 14.04 1.51 14.25
C CYS A 70 14.80 2.19 15.39
N THR A 71 16.05 1.79 15.60
CA THR A 71 16.91 2.31 16.68
C THR A 71 18.01 3.23 16.16
N ASP A 72 17.89 3.73 14.94
CA ASP A 72 18.81 4.72 14.40
C ASP A 72 18.78 6.01 15.22
N LEU A 73 19.97 6.54 15.46
CA LEU A 73 20.19 7.84 16.09
C LEU A 73 20.62 8.85 15.04
N GLY A 74 19.95 9.98 15.00
CA GLY A 74 20.27 11.08 14.10
C GLY A 74 19.96 12.44 14.73
N LYS A 75 20.24 13.50 13.98
CA LYS A 75 19.79 14.86 14.36
C LYS A 75 18.26 15.01 14.22
N THR A 76 17.65 14.17 13.39
CA THR A 76 16.21 14.11 13.09
C THR A 76 15.80 12.65 12.91
N CYS A 77 14.50 12.35 13.00
CA CYS A 77 13.95 11.04 12.64
C CYS A 77 13.66 10.95 11.13
N HIS A 78 13.44 9.73 10.62
CA HIS A 78 13.03 9.50 9.23
C HIS A 78 11.60 10.02 8.96
N SER A 79 11.29 10.27 7.68
CA SER A 79 10.05 10.93 7.25
C SER A 79 8.75 10.23 7.66
N ALA A 80 8.77 8.90 7.77
CA ALA A 80 7.60 8.12 8.18
C ALA A 80 7.40 8.01 9.71
N CYS A 81 8.31 8.56 10.52
CA CYS A 81 8.24 8.43 11.97
C CYS A 81 7.15 9.35 12.55
N LYS A 82 6.15 8.78 13.20
CA LYS A 82 5.08 9.49 13.90
C LYS A 82 5.56 9.99 15.27
N THR A 83 6.29 9.16 15.99
CA THR A 83 6.77 9.46 17.35
C THR A 83 8.28 9.63 17.37
N CYS A 84 8.74 10.85 17.07
CA CYS A 84 10.16 11.20 17.14
C CYS A 84 10.53 11.76 18.52
N MET A 85 11.46 11.13 19.23
CA MET A 85 11.92 11.59 20.54
C MET A 85 13.40 11.98 20.49
N CYS A 86 13.73 13.17 21.00
CA CYS A 86 15.08 13.72 21.01
C CYS A 86 15.58 14.02 22.43
N THR A 87 16.89 13.88 22.63
CA THR A 87 17.58 14.37 23.82
C THR A 87 17.58 15.90 23.86
N ARG A 88 17.72 16.48 25.06
CA ARG A 88 17.91 17.92 25.25
C ARG A 88 19.39 18.36 25.18
N SER A 89 20.21 17.61 24.44
CA SER A 89 21.65 17.91 24.24
C SER A 89 21.88 18.78 23.01
N PHE A 90 23.10 19.30 22.86
CA PHE A 90 23.54 19.98 21.64
C PHE A 90 24.79 19.27 21.06
N PRO A 91 24.70 18.64 19.87
CA PRO A 91 23.51 18.47 19.03
C PRO A 91 22.47 17.53 19.67
N PRO A 92 21.18 17.63 19.26
CA PRO A 92 20.15 16.70 19.70
C PRO A 92 20.41 15.31 19.09
N GLN A 93 20.14 14.27 19.87
CA GLN A 93 20.09 12.89 19.39
C GLN A 93 18.64 12.43 19.41
N CYS A 94 18.11 12.15 18.23
CA CYS A 94 16.72 11.77 17.99
C CYS A 94 16.64 10.30 17.55
N ARG A 95 15.59 9.62 18.02
CA ARG A 95 15.22 8.26 17.58
C ARG A 95 13.72 8.16 17.35
N CYS A 96 13.34 7.26 16.45
CA CYS A 96 11.93 6.91 16.27
C CYS A 96 11.48 5.92 17.35
N LEU A 97 10.28 6.13 17.91
CA LEU A 97 9.68 5.24 18.89
C LEU A 97 8.53 4.41 18.33
N ASP A 98 8.23 4.55 17.04
CA ASP A 98 7.19 3.78 16.39
C ASP A 98 7.52 2.27 16.43
N VAL A 99 6.46 1.47 16.52
CA VAL A 99 6.52 0.01 16.45
C VAL A 99 5.70 -0.42 15.24
N ASN A 100 6.35 -1.12 14.33
CA ASN A 100 5.76 -1.69 13.12
C ASN A 100 5.88 -3.22 13.15
N ASP A 101 5.21 -3.92 12.25
CA ASP A 101 5.40 -5.34 12.00
C ASP A 101 6.40 -5.62 10.86
N PHE A 102 7.12 -4.58 10.42
CA PHE A 102 8.12 -4.64 9.36
C PHE A 102 9.33 -3.72 9.68
N CYS A 103 10.42 -3.90 8.94
CA CYS A 103 11.57 -3.01 8.93
C CYS A 103 11.61 -2.19 7.63
N TYR A 104 12.00 -0.91 7.74
CA TYR A 104 12.32 -0.10 6.56
C TYR A 104 13.62 -0.57 5.90
N ASP A 105 13.78 -0.26 4.62
CA ASP A 105 15.01 -0.51 3.86
C ASP A 105 16.20 0.23 4.48
N LYS A 106 17.43 -0.28 4.26
CA LYS A 106 18.66 0.38 4.72
C LYS A 106 18.80 1.78 4.11
N CYS A 107 19.38 2.71 4.87
CA CYS A 107 19.66 4.04 4.35
C CYS A 107 20.85 4.00 3.39
N GLY A 108 20.65 4.49 2.16
CA GLY A 108 21.74 4.69 1.20
C GLY A 108 22.39 6.07 1.43
N TYR A 109 23.65 6.10 1.82
CA TYR A 109 24.48 7.29 1.94
C TYR A 109 25.82 7.08 1.25
#